data_AF-A0A0M3ITY8-F1
#
_entry.id   AF-A0A0M3ITY8-F1
#
_cell.length_a   1.000
_cell.length_b   1.000
_cell.length_c   1.000
_cell.angle_alpha   90.00
_cell.angle_beta   90.00
_cell.angle_gamma   90.00
#
_symmetry.space_group_name_H-M   'P 1'
#
loop_
_entity.id
_entity.type
_entity.pdbx_description
1 polymer ?
#
loop_
_entity_poly.entity_id
_entity_poly.type
_entity_poly.pdbx_seq_one_letter_code
_entity_poly.pdbx_strand_id
1 'polypeptide(L)' 'MQASEEREPSRTGLPRRCEVCCDSSAKIQCCVFACFGCKCFFRRAVNDGSYRYVCRYDRKCNVDKCKDSV' A
#
# COMPACT_ATOMS: atom_id res chain seq x y z
N MET A 1 10.96 4.89 27.81
CA MET A 1 11.02 5.15 26.36
C MET A 1 10.00 4.25 25.67
N GLN A 2 9.32 4.77 24.65
CA GLN A 2 8.40 4.09 23.69
C GLN A 2 7.05 3.62 24.30
N ALA A 3 5.94 4.36 24.20
CA ALA A 3 5.12 4.77 23.05
C ALA A 3 4.11 3.68 22.59
N SER A 4 2.92 3.75 23.21
CA SER A 4 1.57 3.46 22.70
C SER A 4 1.29 2.11 22.00
N GLU A 5 0.68 1.21 22.77
CA GLU A 5 -0.19 0.11 22.31
C GLU A 5 -1.31 0.61 21.38
N GLU A 6 -1.29 0.18 20.13
CA GLU A 6 -2.42 0.31 19.20
C GLU A 6 -3.22 -0.99 19.17
N ARG A 7 -4.51 -0.83 19.49
CA ARG A 7 -5.59 -1.81 19.60
C ARG A 7 -5.61 -2.81 18.43
N GLU A 8 -5.32 -4.07 18.73
CA GLU A 8 -5.45 -5.22 17.83
C GLU A 8 -6.94 -5.50 17.50
N PRO A 9 -7.39 -5.45 16.23
CA PRO A 9 -8.65 -6.05 15.84
C PRO A 9 -8.46 -7.57 15.71
N SER A 10 -9.34 -8.27 16.40
CA SER A 10 -9.40 -9.72 16.53
C SER A 10 -9.83 -10.43 15.22
N ARG A 11 -9.19 -11.58 14.98
CA ARG A 11 -9.69 -12.78 14.25
C ARG A 11 -9.86 -12.68 12.72
N THR A 12 -8.79 -13.02 12.00
CA THR A 12 -8.70 -14.09 10.97
C THR A 12 -7.27 -14.06 10.41
N GLY A 13 -6.63 -15.23 10.28
CA GLY A 13 -5.19 -15.39 10.02
C GLY A 13 -4.73 -15.04 8.59
N LEU A 14 -5.15 -13.91 8.02
CA LEU A 14 -4.55 -13.39 6.81
C LEU A 14 -3.40 -12.42 7.15
N PRO A 15 -2.23 -12.58 6.49
CA PRO A 15 -1.09 -11.71 6.74
C PRO A 15 -1.45 -10.26 6.38
N ARG A 16 -1.16 -9.32 7.28
CA ARG A 16 -1.38 -7.86 7.07
C ARG A 16 -0.46 -7.35 5.96
N ARG A 17 -0.82 -7.62 4.70
CA ARG A 17 -0.10 -7.18 3.50
C ARG A 17 -0.81 -6.01 2.86
N CYS A 18 -0.07 -5.24 2.08
CA CYS A 18 -0.60 -4.16 1.26
C CYS A 18 -1.50 -4.76 0.17
N GLU A 19 -2.74 -4.29 0.06
CA GLU A 19 -3.67 -4.75 -0.98
C GLU A 19 -3.20 -4.37 -2.40
N VAL A 20 -2.32 -3.36 -2.50
CA VAL A 20 -1.89 -2.78 -3.79
C VAL A 20 -0.65 -3.44 -4.36
N CYS A 21 0.35 -3.75 -3.52
CA CYS A 21 1.64 -4.31 -3.96
C CYS A 21 2.09 -5.52 -3.14
N CYS A 22 1.22 -6.03 -2.28
CA CYS A 22 1.48 -7.18 -1.40
C CYS A 22 2.65 -7.04 -0.41
N ASP A 23 3.19 -5.82 -0.21
CA ASP A 23 4.24 -5.58 0.77
C ASP A 23 3.79 -5.87 2.22
N SER A 24 4.71 -6.38 3.04
CA SER A 24 4.46 -6.84 4.42
C SER A 24 4.35 -5.70 5.43
N SER A 25 4.79 -4.49 5.05
CA SER A 25 4.76 -3.29 5.90
C SER A 25 3.46 -2.49 5.73
N ALA A 26 2.30 -3.14 5.90
CA ALA A 26 1.01 -2.48 5.79
C ALA A 26 0.40 -2.17 7.16
N LYS A 27 -0.02 -0.92 7.36
CA LYS A 27 -0.81 -0.47 8.51
C LYS A 27 -2.21 -0.04 8.01
N ILE A 28 -3.26 -0.28 8.80
CA ILE A 28 -4.61 0.18 8.45
C ILE A 28 -4.61 1.71 8.42
N GLN A 29 -4.89 2.29 7.26
CA GLN A 29 -5.11 3.72 7.15
C GLN A 29 -6.15 3.97 6.08
N CYS A 30 -7.25 4.64 6.45
CA CYS A 30 -8.39 4.89 5.56
C CYS A 30 -9.03 3.59 5.01
N CYS A 31 -9.48 2.72 5.92
CA CYS A 31 -10.27 1.51 5.64
C CYS A 31 -9.59 0.39 4.80
N VAL A 32 -8.36 0.60 4.31
CA VAL A 32 -7.60 -0.37 3.50
C VAL A 32 -6.21 -0.60 4.10
N PHE A 33 -5.65 -1.81 3.92
CA PHE A 33 -4.25 -2.10 4.23
C PHE A 33 -3.38 -1.62 3.07
N ALA A 34 -2.59 -0.56 3.30
CA ALA A 34 -1.65 -0.04 2.33
C ALA A 34 -0.27 0.17 2.97
N CYS A 35 0.80 -0.10 2.22
CA CYS A 35 2.15 0.25 2.63
C CYS A 35 2.41 1.76 2.47
N PHE A 36 3.46 2.26 3.09
CA PHE A 36 3.83 3.69 3.02
C PHE A 36 4.08 4.18 1.58
N GLY A 37 4.63 3.31 0.72
CA GLY A 37 4.88 3.62 -0.70
C GLY A 37 3.58 3.89 -1.46
N CYS A 38 2.63 2.95 -1.40
CA CYS A 38 1.32 3.08 -2.04
C CYS A 38 0.51 4.24 -1.47
N LYS A 39 0.59 4.46 -0.14
CA LYS A 39 -0.03 5.62 0.51
C LYS A 39 0.50 6.95 -0.04
N CYS A 40 1.83 7.10 -0.11
CA CYS A 40 2.45 8.33 -0.61
C CYS A 40 2.16 8.56 -2.09
N PHE A 41 2.14 7.50 -2.89
CA PHE A 41 1.78 7.56 -4.30
C PHE A 41 0.34 8.05 -4.49
N PHE A 42 -0.62 7.44 -3.77
CA PHE A 42 -2.02 7.83 -3.85
C PHE A 42 -2.24 9.29 -3.44
N ARG A 43 -1.61 9.73 -2.34
CA ARG A 43 -1.70 11.13 -1.88
C ARG A 43 -1.23 12.12 -2.95
N ARG A 44 -0.11 11.85 -3.63
CA ARG A 44 0.38 12.70 -4.73
C ARG A 44 -0.58 12.68 -5.92
N ALA A 45 -1.02 11.49 -6.33
CA ALA A 45 -1.94 11.33 -7.46
C ALA A 45 -3.27 12.09 -7.27
N VAL A 46 -3.83 12.07 -6.06
CA VAL A 46 -5.08 12.77 -5.74
C VAL A 46 -4.87 14.27 -5.55
N ASN A 47 -3.85 14.67 -4.78
CA ASN A 47 -3.66 16.07 -4.41
C ASN A 47 -3.15 16.95 -5.56
N ASP A 48 -2.37 16.37 -6.46
CA ASP A 48 -1.81 17.12 -7.59
C ASP A 48 -2.76 17.19 -8.79
N GLY A 49 -3.87 16.42 -8.79
CA GLY A 49 -5.08 16.56 -9.63
C GLY A 49 -4.92 16.54 -11.16
N SER A 50 -3.69 16.62 -11.65
CA SER A 50 -3.32 16.95 -13.03
C SER A 50 -2.51 15.85 -13.71
N TYR A 51 -1.95 14.91 -12.94
CA TYR A 51 -1.20 13.77 -13.47
C TYR A 51 -2.15 12.67 -13.94
N ARG A 52 -2.62 12.79 -15.19
CA ARG A 52 -3.17 11.64 -15.93
C ARG A 52 -2.03 10.74 -16.35
N TYR A 53 -1.76 9.70 -15.56
CA TYR A 53 -0.78 8.67 -15.94
C TYR A 53 -1.25 7.95 -17.20
N VAL A 54 -0.41 7.92 -18.23
CA VAL A 54 -0.62 7.11 -19.44
C VAL A 54 0.08 5.77 -19.24
N CYS A 55 -0.68 4.68 -19.26
CA CYS A 55 -0.10 3.35 -19.16
C CYS A 55 0.48 2.93 -20.51
N ARG A 56 1.71 2.39 -20.49
CA ARG A 56 2.37 1.84 -21.67
C ARG A 56 1.83 0.46 -22.10
N TYR A 57 1.27 -0.30 -21.16
CA TYR A 57 0.90 -1.72 -21.33
C TYR A 57 -0.60 -1.97 -21.04
N ASP A 58 -1.47 -1.20 -21.70
CA ASP A 58 -2.94 -1.38 -21.68
C ASP A 58 -3.61 -1.35 -20.29
N ARG A 59 -3.00 -0.70 -19.31
CA ARG A 59 -3.51 -0.60 -17.92
C ARG A 59 -3.70 -1.96 -17.22
N LYS A 60 -3.06 -3.01 -17.71
CA LYS A 60 -3.08 -4.37 -17.12
C LYS A 60 -1.76 -4.72 -16.43
N CYS A 61 -0.99 -3.71 -16.01
CA CYS A 61 0.26 -3.93 -15.29
C CYS A 61 0.00 -4.65 -13.97
N ASN A 62 0.72 -5.74 -13.71
CA ASN A 62 0.75 -6.33 -12.38
C ASN A 62 1.57 -5.42 -11.44
N VAL A 63 0.96 -5.01 -10.34
CA VAL A 63 1.62 -4.15 -9.34
C VAL A 63 2.06 -5.05 -8.18
N ASP A 64 3.33 -5.42 -8.19
CA ASP A 64 3.94 -6.23 -7.14
C ASP A 64 5.23 -5.54 -6.66
N LYS A 65 5.63 -5.82 -5.42
CA LYS A 65 6.95 -5.43 -4.94
C LYS A 65 7.96 -6.37 -5.59
N CYS A 66 8.70 -5.88 -6.59
CA CYS A 66 9.87 -6.60 -7.11
C CYS A 66 10.75 -7.01 -5.94
N LYS A 67 10.79 -8.32 -5.64
CA LYS A 67 11.76 -8.87 -4.72
C LYS A 67 13.05 -8.92 -5.52
N ASP A 68 13.89 -7.90 -5.38
CA ASP A 68 15.28 -8.00 -5.79
C ASP A 68 15.90 -9.10 -4.91
N SER A 69 15.87 -10.34 -5.41
CA SER A 69 16.70 -11.43 -4.91
C SER A 69 18.10 -11.22 -5.47
N VAL A 70 18.93 -10.51 -4.72
CA VAL A 70 20.39 -10.62 -4.76
C VAL A 70 20.86 -10.99 -3.36
#